data_AF-M8D278-F1
#
_entry.id   AF-M8D278-F1
#
_cell.length_a   1.000
_cell.length_b   1.000
_cell.length_c   1.000
_cell.angle_alpha   90.00
_cell.angle_beta   90.00
_cell.angle_gamma   90.00
#
_symmetry.space_group_name_H-M   'P 1'
#
loop_
_entity.id
_entity.type
_entity.pdbx_description
1 polymer ?
#
loop_
_entity_poly.entity_id
_entity_poly.type
_entity_poly.pdbx_seq_one_letter_code
_entity_poly.pdbx_strand_id
1 'polypeptide(L)'
;MKDFPIRFVLTDEAITPSAGLALVGYLLHQTKLDKRVNALRLPTVRRDVHISHSDVIRSMIGLLATGKTDFDHIEAYRQDDIFSTSMGIRHVPSSPTLRQRLDQL
;
A
#
# COMPACT_ATOMS: atom_id res chain seq x y z
N MET A 1 1.45 1.71 -18.60
CA MET A 1 2.42 2.68 -18.02
C MET A 1 1.84 4.06 -17.72
N LYS A 2 0.75 4.54 -18.33
CA LYS A 2 0.32 5.95 -18.19
C LYS A 2 -0.36 6.34 -16.86
N ASP A 3 -0.80 5.38 -16.04
CA ASP A 3 -1.68 5.67 -14.88
C ASP A 3 -1.03 5.44 -13.50
N PHE A 4 0.25 5.09 -13.43
CA PHE A 4 0.99 4.91 -12.18
C PHE A 4 2.04 6.03 -12.03
N PRO A 5 2.16 6.70 -10.87
CA PRO A 5 2.93 7.94 -10.74
C PRO A 5 4.46 7.75 -10.75
N ILE A 6 4.94 6.53 -11.01
CA ILE A 6 6.37 6.19 -10.99
C ILE A 6 6.81 5.73 -12.37
N ARG A 7 7.92 6.32 -12.83
CA ARG A 7 8.63 5.93 -14.04
C ARG A 7 9.81 5.03 -13.66
N PHE A 8 9.83 3.81 -14.21
CA PHE A 8 11.00 2.94 -14.12
C PHE A 8 11.99 3.27 -15.24
N VAL A 9 13.26 3.37 -14.88
CA VAL A 9 14.38 3.62 -15.80
C VAL A 9 15.49 2.64 -15.43
N LEU A 10 16.17 2.09 -16.44
CA LEU A 10 17.37 1.28 -16.24
C LEU A 10 18.56 2.21 -16.00
N THR A 11 19.38 1.88 -15.01
CA THR A 11 20.58 2.64 -14.66
C THR A 11 21.68 1.68 -14.23
N ASP A 12 22.92 2.12 -14.39
CA ASP A 12 24.12 1.41 -13.93
C ASP A 12 24.52 1.81 -12.50
N GLU A 13 23.74 2.71 -11.88
CA GLU A 13 23.91 3.13 -10.48
C GLU A 13 23.46 2.06 -9.50
N ALA A 14 24.18 1.94 -8.37
CA ALA A 14 23.78 1.08 -7.26
C ALA A 14 22.55 1.67 -6.56
N ILE A 15 21.39 1.01 -6.71
CA ILE A 15 20.13 1.48 -6.11
C ILE A 15 19.96 0.90 -4.70
N THR A 16 19.48 1.73 -3.77
CA THR A 16 19.13 1.31 -2.42
C THR A 16 17.91 0.37 -2.37
N PRO A 17 17.78 -0.49 -1.34
CA PRO A 17 16.76 -1.55 -1.29
C PRO A 17 15.29 -1.10 -1.41
N SER A 18 14.98 0.16 -1.08
CA SER A 18 13.62 0.71 -1.13
C SER A 18 13.03 0.81 -2.54
N ALA A 19 13.85 0.79 -3.59
CA ALA A 19 13.38 0.92 -4.97
C ALA A 19 12.49 -0.25 -5.45
N GLY A 20 12.65 -1.44 -4.86
CA GLY A 20 11.81 -2.60 -5.18
C GLY A 20 10.33 -2.38 -4.84
N LEU A 21 10.03 -1.52 -3.86
CA LEU A 21 8.66 -1.29 -3.40
C LEU A 21 7.78 -0.67 -4.47
N ALA A 22 8.34 0.26 -5.25
CA ALA A 22 7.64 0.87 -6.38
C ALA A 22 7.23 -0.18 -7.42
N LEU A 23 8.09 -1.16 -7.69
CA LEU A 23 7.78 -2.25 -8.62
C LEU A 23 6.65 -3.12 -8.09
N VAL A 24 6.64 -3.42 -6.78
CA VAL A 24 5.52 -4.12 -6.13
C VAL A 24 4.22 -3.36 -6.32
N GLY A 25 4.18 -2.06 -5.98
CA GLY A 25 2.98 -1.24 -6.14
C GLY A 25 2.49 -1.13 -7.60
N TYR A 26 3.43 -1.08 -8.56
CA TYR A 26 3.12 -1.12 -9.99
C TYR A 26 2.48 -2.44 -10.41
N LEU A 27 3.04 -3.58 -9.99
CA LEU A 27 2.50 -4.89 -10.31
C LEU A 27 1.10 -5.07 -9.71
N LEU A 28 0.89 -4.64 -8.46
CA LEU A 28 -0.43 -4.64 -7.83
C LEU A 28 -1.44 -3.79 -8.62
N HIS A 29 -1.02 -2.63 -9.12
CA HIS A 29 -1.85 -1.78 -9.96
C HIS A 29 -2.29 -2.50 -11.25
N GLN A 30 -1.40 -3.26 -11.90
CA GLN A 30 -1.75 -4.04 -13.10
C GLN A 30 -2.83 -5.10 -12.85
N THR A 31 -2.88 -5.67 -11.64
CA THR A 31 -3.93 -6.66 -11.28
C THR A 31 -5.32 -6.05 -11.10
N LYS A 32 -5.45 -4.72 -11.12
CA LYS A 32 -6.68 -3.99 -10.78
C LYS A 32 -7.22 -4.34 -9.38
N LEU A 33 -6.33 -4.68 -8.44
CA LEU A 33 -6.69 -5.07 -7.07
C LEU A 33 -7.61 -4.05 -6.42
N ASP A 34 -7.31 -2.75 -6.56
CA ASP A 34 -8.05 -1.66 -5.92
C ASP A 34 -9.53 -1.66 -6.26
N LYS A 35 -9.85 -1.91 -7.54
CA LYS A 35 -11.23 -1.97 -8.01
C LYS A 35 -11.99 -3.10 -7.34
N ARG A 36 -11.34 -4.25 -7.14
CA ARG A 36 -11.94 -5.45 -6.55
C ARG A 36 -12.16 -5.25 -5.05
N VAL A 37 -11.13 -4.80 -4.32
CA VAL A 37 -11.20 -4.68 -2.85
C VAL A 37 -12.07 -3.51 -2.40
N ASN A 38 -12.08 -2.39 -3.14
CA ASN A 38 -12.95 -1.26 -2.81
C ASN A 38 -14.42 -1.51 -3.17
N ALA A 39 -14.71 -2.47 -4.04
CA ALA A 39 -16.08 -2.90 -4.34
C ALA A 39 -16.70 -3.78 -3.25
N LEU A 40 -15.88 -4.35 -2.34
CA LEU A 40 -16.37 -5.19 -1.25
C LEU A 40 -17.32 -4.41 -0.34
N ARG A 41 -18.44 -5.03 -0.01
CA ARG A 41 -19.45 -4.50 0.91
C ARG A 41 -19.37 -5.28 2.22
N LEU A 42 -18.73 -4.69 3.21
CA LEU A 42 -18.54 -5.30 4.52
C LEU A 42 -19.58 -4.75 5.50
N PRO A 43 -20.35 -5.60 6.21
CA PRO A 43 -21.42 -5.15 7.12
C PRO A 43 -20.93 -4.27 8.28
N THR A 44 -19.71 -4.53 8.74
CA THR A 44 -19.07 -3.91 9.91
C THR A 44 -18.32 -2.63 9.59
N VAL A 45 -18.11 -2.32 8.30
CA VAL A 45 -17.34 -1.16 7.85
C VAL A 45 -18.30 -0.09 7.35
N ARG A 46 -18.24 1.10 7.96
CA ARG A 46 -19.01 2.26 7.50
C ARG A 46 -18.61 2.66 6.07
N ARG A 47 -19.56 3.15 5.27
CA ARG A 47 -19.29 3.54 3.88
C ARG A 47 -18.31 4.73 3.76
N ASP A 48 -18.29 5.59 4.78
CA ASP A 48 -17.47 6.81 4.82
C ASP A 48 -16.16 6.60 5.60
N VAL A 49 -15.36 5.60 5.22
CA VAL A 49 -14.01 5.45 5.78
C VAL A 49 -13.06 6.37 5.02
N HIS A 50 -12.33 7.21 5.75
CA HIS A 50 -11.28 8.07 5.18
C HIS A 50 -10.12 7.26 4.57
N ILE A 51 -9.96 5.99 4.97
CA ILE A 51 -8.92 5.06 4.49
C ILE A 51 -9.60 3.91 3.73
N SER A 52 -9.27 3.80 2.44
CA SER A 52 -9.86 2.80 1.54
C SER A 52 -9.40 1.37 1.85
N HIS A 53 -10.13 0.35 1.38
CA HIS A 53 -9.69 -1.05 1.51
C HIS A 53 -8.37 -1.28 0.78
N SER A 54 -8.20 -0.65 -0.40
CA SER A 54 -6.94 -0.69 -1.13
C SER A 54 -5.78 -0.09 -0.35
N ASP A 55 -5.98 1.03 0.36
CA ASP A 55 -4.92 1.65 1.17
C ASP A 55 -4.46 0.70 2.29
N VAL A 56 -5.40 0.03 2.97
CA VAL A 56 -5.11 -0.96 4.02
C VAL A 56 -4.32 -2.16 3.46
N ILE A 57 -4.85 -2.80 2.41
CA ILE A 57 -4.26 -4.02 1.86
C ILE A 57 -2.88 -3.74 1.26
N ARG A 58 -2.74 -2.66 0.48
CA ARG A 58 -1.46 -2.28 -0.11
C ARG A 58 -0.44 -1.90 0.96
N SER A 59 -0.85 -1.24 2.05
CA SER A 59 0.06 -0.95 3.16
C SER A 59 0.63 -2.22 3.78
N MET A 60 -0.22 -3.23 4.01
CA MET A 60 0.24 -4.52 4.54
C MET A 60 1.17 -5.25 3.57
N ILE A 61 0.83 -5.29 2.28
CA ILE A 61 1.70 -5.89 1.26
C ILE A 61 3.05 -5.18 1.22
N GLY A 62 3.07 -3.86 1.36
CA GLY A 62 4.31 -3.07 1.40
C GLY A 62 5.18 -3.43 2.60
N LEU A 63 4.60 -3.60 3.79
CA LEU A 63 5.33 -4.08 4.96
C LEU A 63 5.93 -5.46 4.72
N LEU A 64 5.11 -6.42 4.26
CA LEU A 64 5.53 -7.79 4.01
C LEU A 64 6.63 -7.88 2.94
N ALA A 65 6.54 -7.07 1.87
CA ALA A 65 7.56 -6.98 0.84
C ALA A 65 8.91 -6.47 1.38
N THR A 66 8.91 -5.75 2.51
CA THR A 66 10.13 -5.31 3.21
C THR A 66 10.51 -6.20 4.40
N GLY A 67 9.88 -7.38 4.54
CA GLY A 67 10.14 -8.33 5.63
C GLY A 67 9.58 -7.91 6.99
N LYS A 68 8.70 -6.90 7.05
CA LYS A 68 8.09 -6.42 8.29
C LYS A 68 6.74 -7.09 8.49
N THR A 69 6.64 -7.92 9.53
CA THR A 69 5.45 -8.73 9.80
C THR A 69 4.57 -8.17 10.91
N ASP A 70 5.12 -7.33 11.80
CA ASP A 70 4.34 -6.64 12.83
C ASP A 70 3.67 -5.37 12.26
N PHE A 71 2.41 -5.15 12.62
CA PHE A 71 1.62 -3.97 12.22
C PHE A 71 2.24 -2.66 12.70
N ASP A 72 2.93 -2.64 13.84
CA ASP A 72 3.52 -1.43 14.41
C ASP A 72 4.61 -0.81 13.52
N HIS A 73 5.20 -1.59 12.63
CA HIS A 73 6.14 -1.09 11.63
C HIS A 73 5.53 -0.05 10.67
N ILE A 74 4.21 -0.01 10.51
CA ILE A 74 3.57 0.98 9.63
C ILE A 74 3.74 2.41 10.12
N GLU A 75 3.94 2.60 11.42
CA GLU A 75 4.05 3.93 12.02
C GLU A 75 5.26 4.70 11.47
N ALA A 76 6.35 4.00 11.16
CA ALA A 76 7.53 4.58 10.52
C ALA A 76 7.26 5.14 9.11
N TYR A 77 6.19 4.69 8.45
CA TYR A 77 5.85 5.07 7.08
C TYR A 77 4.73 6.11 6.98
N ARG A 78 4.16 6.57 8.11
CA ARG A 78 2.98 7.44 8.09
C ARG A 78 3.20 8.80 7.42
N GLN A 79 4.43 9.28 7.42
CA GLN A 79 4.85 10.52 6.76
C GLN A 79 5.88 10.25 5.66
N ASP A 80 5.99 9.00 5.21
CA ASP A 80 6.89 8.60 4.14
C ASP A 80 6.16 8.70 2.78
N ASP A 81 6.40 9.80 2.09
CA ASP A 81 5.86 10.06 0.75
C ASP A 81 6.36 9.05 -0.28
N ILE A 82 7.57 8.50 -0.10
CA ILE A 82 8.11 7.48 -1.01
C ILE A 82 7.34 6.17 -0.82
N PHE A 83 7.05 5.77 0.42
CA PHE A 83 6.25 4.58 0.68
C PHE A 83 4.85 4.70 0.09
N SER A 84 4.15 5.80 0.37
CA SER A 84 2.78 5.99 -0.12
C SER A 84 2.72 6.07 -1.65
N THR A 85 3.66 6.78 -2.28
CA THR A 85 3.78 6.86 -3.74
C THR A 85 4.16 5.50 -4.35
N SER A 86 5.12 4.80 -3.76
CA SER A 86 5.56 3.47 -4.21
C SER A 86 4.45 2.44 -4.14
N MET A 87 3.62 2.50 -3.09
CA MET A 87 2.48 1.60 -2.96
C MET A 87 1.23 2.11 -3.69
N GLY A 88 1.24 3.34 -4.23
CA GLY A 88 0.09 3.93 -4.92
C GLY A 88 -1.12 4.10 -4.01
N ILE A 89 -0.90 4.46 -2.75
CA ILE A 89 -1.93 4.66 -1.72
C ILE A 89 -2.04 6.15 -1.37
N ARG A 90 -3.23 6.58 -0.94
CA ARG A 90 -3.45 7.98 -0.52
C ARG A 90 -3.21 8.20 0.95
N HIS A 91 -3.50 7.18 1.76
CA HIS A 91 -3.39 7.24 3.21
C HIS A 91 -2.65 6.02 3.73
N VAL A 92 -1.62 6.26 4.54
CA VAL A 92 -0.98 5.21 5.32
C VAL A 92 -1.78 5.05 6.63
N PRO A 93 -2.39 3.87 6.89
CA PRO A 93 -3.14 3.64 8.11
C PRO A 93 -2.22 3.64 9.32
N SER A 94 -2.76 3.99 10.50
CA SER A 94 -2.08 3.70 11.77
C SER A 94 -2.07 2.19 12.04
N SER A 95 -1.17 1.71 12.89
CA SER A 95 -1.09 0.30 13.29
C SER A 95 -2.43 -0.24 13.79
N PRO A 96 -3.18 0.44 14.71
CA PRO A 96 -4.49 -0.03 15.12
C PRO A 96 -5.50 -0.09 13.96
N THR A 97 -5.47 0.89 13.07
CA THR A 97 -6.37 0.92 11.91
C THR A 97 -6.04 -0.23 10.95
N LEU A 98 -4.77 -0.46 10.67
CA LEU A 98 -4.30 -1.53 9.80
C LEU A 98 -4.76 -2.90 10.32
N ARG A 99 -4.51 -3.18 11.60
CA ARG A 99 -4.92 -4.42 12.26
C ARG A 99 -6.43 -4.62 12.22
N GLN A 100 -7.20 -3.64 12.74
CA GLN A 100 -8.65 -3.74 12.80
C GLN A 100 -9.30 -3.90 11.43
N ARG A 101 -8.79 -3.20 10.41
CA ARG A 101 -9.36 -3.22 9.07
C ARG A 101 -9.05 -4.54 8.35
N LEU A 102 -7.87 -5.13 8.59
CA LEU A 102 -7.54 -6.45 8.06
C LEU A 102 -8.38 -7.55 8.70
N ASP A 103 -8.64 -7.48 10.01
CA ASP A 103 -9.53 -8.45 10.68
C ASP A 103 -10.99 -8.38 10.20
N GLN A 104 -11.39 -7.25 9.61
CA GLN A 104 -12.74 -7.02 9.08
C GLN A 104 -12.91 -7.37 7.60
N LEU A 105 -11.80 -7.44 6.84
CA LEU A 105 -11.76 -7.62 5.38
C LEU A 105 -11.89 -9.10 4.99
#